data_AF-A0A1G3QRW9-F1
#
_entry.id   AF-A0A1G3QRW9-F1
#
_cell.length_a   1.000
_cell.length_b   1.000
_cell.length_c   1.000
_cell.angle_alpha   90.00
_cell.angle_beta   90.00
_cell.angle_gamma   90.00
#
_symmetry.space_group_name_H-M   'P 1'
#
loop_
_entity.id
_entity.type
_entity.pdbx_description
1 polymer ?
#
loop_
_entity_poly.entity_id
_entity_poly.type
_entity_poly.pdbx_seq_one_letter_code
_entity_poly.pdbx_strand_id
1 'polypeptide(L)'
;MKKTLFLLLAMLACVALSAAPAVTYKEAPVLADLVKAGKLPPVAQRLPDNPLVVPADEIGQYGGVWRRGFLGPSDFNGVNRVIYDVLARFGPDGATIEMKVAESVTSSADFRTWIVKLRKGTKWSDGSPFTTDDIIFWYKDVLLNKDLTPAMPGWMLNKDGTPVAVQKINDLTATWKFKDPNTNFLLELTTKDFGDRQIPIFLPSRYLKQFHASYAKKEDLDKMVADAKLKTWGELFVAKQNPLDNPERPGMAAWVSSNRISDPIFVMKRNPYFVGVDKAGNQLPYIDEVQFKFFSDAQALNLAAIAGELDEQERHINLLNFPVLKENEQKLGKYKIFLWSSPGGFDAGVIFNQTYAKDPELGKLFANKDFRIAMSYAINRAQIHQSAFLGTGEPRQGVPKKGHPYYPGDDYAYKYTEYKPDVAAQMLDKIGLDKKDGEGFRLLP
;
A
#
# COMPACT_ATOMS: atom_id res chain seq x y z
N MET A 1 -63.43 20.88 49.43
CA MET A 1 -63.94 21.43 48.14
C MET A 1 -62.76 21.82 47.26
N LYS A 2 -62.77 21.31 46.01
CA LYS A 2 -62.05 21.79 44.80
C LYS A 2 -60.53 21.59 44.68
N LYS A 3 -60.20 21.02 43.52
CA LYS A 3 -58.91 20.71 42.85
C LYS A 3 -58.09 21.97 42.53
N THR A 4 -56.76 21.86 42.47
CA THR A 4 -55.80 22.64 41.63
C THR A 4 -54.38 22.19 42.01
N LEU A 5 -53.33 22.09 41.20
CA LEU A 5 -53.02 22.05 39.76
C LEU A 5 -51.46 22.03 39.77
N PHE A 6 -50.83 21.03 39.16
CA PHE A 6 -49.37 20.97 39.01
C PHE A 6 -48.91 22.04 38.00
N LEU A 7 -47.96 22.90 38.39
CA LEU A 7 -47.20 23.75 37.47
C LEU A 7 -45.79 23.17 37.31
N LEU A 8 -45.45 22.78 36.08
CA LEU A 8 -44.09 22.52 35.63
C LEU A 8 -43.38 23.86 35.41
N LEU A 9 -42.24 24.10 36.08
CA LEU A 9 -41.28 25.14 35.71
C LEU A 9 -40.27 24.56 34.72
N ALA A 10 -40.24 25.09 33.50
CA ALA A 10 -39.19 24.82 32.52
C ALA A 10 -37.98 25.73 32.80
N MET A 11 -36.81 25.15 33.10
CA MET A 11 -35.52 25.86 33.08
C MET A 11 -35.03 25.97 31.63
N LEU A 12 -34.94 27.19 31.10
CA LEU A 12 -34.14 27.47 29.92
C LEU A 12 -32.65 27.47 30.30
N ALA A 13 -31.91 26.44 29.89
CA ALA A 13 -30.46 26.47 29.87
C ALA A 13 -30.01 27.09 28.54
N CYS A 14 -29.51 28.33 28.57
CA CYS A 14 -28.77 28.92 27.46
C CYS A 14 -27.43 28.20 27.31
N VAL A 15 -27.35 27.24 26.39
CA VAL A 15 -26.08 26.70 25.91
C VAL A 15 -25.51 27.72 24.93
N ALA A 16 -24.53 28.50 25.39
CA ALA A 16 -23.68 29.27 24.49
C ALA A 16 -22.87 28.26 23.64
N LEU A 17 -23.28 28.04 22.38
CA LEU A 17 -22.43 27.39 21.40
C LEU A 17 -21.22 28.30 21.16
N SER A 18 -20.07 27.96 21.75
CA SER A 18 -18.79 28.47 21.26
C SER A 18 -18.59 27.92 19.84
N ALA A 19 -18.81 28.76 18.83
CA ALA A 19 -18.43 28.42 17.46
C ALA A 19 -16.91 28.20 17.44
N ALA A 20 -16.48 26.96 17.17
CA ALA A 20 -15.08 26.68 16.88
C ALA A 20 -14.65 27.60 15.72
N PRO A 21 -13.46 28.22 15.77
CA PRO A 21 -13.00 29.09 14.69
C PRO A 21 -13.03 28.31 13.37
N ALA A 22 -13.63 28.90 12.34
CA ALA A 22 -13.66 28.31 11.01
C ALA A 22 -12.21 28.08 10.55
N VAL A 23 -11.83 26.81 10.37
CA VAL A 23 -10.49 26.46 9.88
C VAL A 23 -10.33 27.09 8.50
N THR A 24 -9.41 28.05 8.40
CA THR A 24 -9.08 28.68 7.12
C THR A 24 -8.10 27.77 6.39
N TYR A 25 -8.58 27.10 5.35
CA TYR A 25 -7.74 26.24 4.53
C TYR A 25 -6.78 27.05 3.65
N LYS A 26 -5.58 26.52 3.49
CA LYS A 26 -4.50 27.09 2.66
C LYS A 26 -4.19 26.13 1.53
N GLU A 27 -3.63 26.65 0.46
CA GLU A 27 -3.25 25.89 -0.73
C GLU A 27 -1.85 26.28 -1.20
N ALA A 28 -1.24 25.41 -1.99
CA ALA A 28 0.06 25.68 -2.55
C ALA A 28 0.03 26.87 -3.54
N PRO A 29 1.11 27.65 -3.65
CA PRO A 29 1.16 28.82 -4.53
C PRO A 29 0.73 28.54 -5.98
N VAL A 30 1.18 27.42 -6.54
CA VAL A 30 0.83 27.01 -7.92
C VAL A 30 -0.67 26.76 -8.10
N LEU A 31 -1.40 26.35 -7.05
CA LEU A 31 -2.86 26.20 -7.10
C LEU A 31 -3.56 27.54 -6.92
N ALA A 32 -3.05 28.39 -6.01
CA ALA A 32 -3.57 29.73 -5.81
C ALA A 32 -3.53 30.55 -7.11
N ASP A 33 -2.50 30.39 -7.94
CA ASP A 33 -2.42 31.06 -9.24
C ASP A 33 -3.45 30.53 -10.24
N LEU A 34 -3.78 29.24 -10.21
CA LEU A 34 -4.89 28.68 -11.00
C LEU A 34 -6.26 29.19 -10.53
N VAL A 35 -6.44 29.38 -9.22
CA VAL A 35 -7.67 29.97 -8.65
C VAL A 35 -7.81 31.42 -9.10
N LYS A 36 -6.76 32.24 -8.98
CA LYS A 36 -6.75 33.63 -9.47
C LYS A 36 -7.05 33.71 -10.97
N ALA A 37 -6.57 32.75 -11.75
CA ALA A 37 -6.83 32.65 -13.18
C ALA A 37 -8.22 32.10 -13.54
N GLY A 38 -9.06 31.74 -12.56
CA GLY A 38 -10.39 31.16 -12.78
C GLY A 38 -10.37 29.73 -13.36
N LYS A 39 -9.22 29.05 -13.31
CA LYS A 39 -9.03 27.68 -13.84
C LYS A 39 -9.23 26.59 -12.79
N LEU A 40 -9.34 26.98 -11.52
CA LEU A 40 -9.52 26.06 -10.40
C LEU A 40 -10.44 26.69 -9.34
N PRO A 41 -11.37 25.94 -8.73
CA PRO A 41 -12.15 26.45 -7.61
C PRO A 41 -11.28 26.74 -6.38
N PRO A 42 -11.69 27.68 -5.49
CA PRO A 42 -11.00 27.91 -4.22
C PRO A 42 -10.90 26.63 -3.37
N VAL A 43 -9.85 26.52 -2.55
CA VAL A 43 -9.54 25.30 -1.76
C VAL A 43 -10.72 24.77 -0.94
N ALA A 44 -11.53 25.65 -0.35
CA ALA A 44 -12.70 25.28 0.44
C ALA A 44 -13.80 24.56 -0.36
N GLN A 45 -13.86 24.74 -1.69
CA GLN A 45 -14.78 24.04 -2.58
C GLN A 45 -14.20 22.74 -3.12
N ARG A 46 -12.87 22.58 -3.06
CA ARG A 46 -12.15 21.39 -3.52
C ARG A 46 -12.12 20.31 -2.45
N LEU A 47 -11.84 20.70 -1.20
CA LEU A 47 -11.80 19.80 -0.05
C LEU A 47 -13.17 19.18 0.28
N PRO A 48 -13.20 17.98 0.88
CA PRO A 48 -14.42 17.41 1.45
C PRO A 48 -14.86 18.17 2.72
N ASP A 49 -16.10 17.94 3.15
CA ASP A 49 -16.67 18.57 4.36
C ASP A 49 -15.86 18.24 5.64
N ASN A 50 -15.31 17.02 5.70
CA ASN A 50 -14.44 16.53 6.77
C ASN A 50 -13.12 16.01 6.18
N PRO A 51 -12.13 16.90 5.92
CA PRO A 51 -10.84 16.52 5.38
C PRO A 51 -10.09 15.51 6.24
N LEU A 52 -9.23 14.72 5.59
CA LEU A 52 -8.29 13.87 6.30
C LEU A 52 -7.21 14.76 6.94
N VAL A 53 -7.16 14.82 8.27
CA VAL A 53 -6.03 15.46 8.95
C VAL A 53 -4.86 14.47 8.98
N VAL A 54 -3.81 14.78 8.22
CA VAL A 54 -2.59 13.96 8.14
C VAL A 54 -1.64 14.40 9.27
N PRO A 55 -1.24 13.50 10.17
CA PRO A 55 -0.27 13.83 11.20
C PRO A 55 1.10 14.08 10.55
N ALA A 56 1.77 15.12 11.05
CA ALA A 56 3.16 15.43 10.75
C ALA A 56 3.83 15.94 12.03
N ASP A 57 5.14 15.74 12.13
CA ASP A 57 5.96 16.22 13.25
C ASP A 57 6.05 17.75 13.25
N GLU A 58 6.06 18.34 12.05
CA GLU A 58 6.08 19.79 11.84
C GLU A 58 5.21 20.21 10.65
N ILE A 59 4.90 21.51 10.59
CA ILE A 59 4.20 22.11 9.45
C ILE A 59 5.24 22.35 8.34
N GLY A 60 5.02 21.72 7.19
CA GLY A 60 5.92 21.79 6.04
C GLY A 60 5.75 23.06 5.20
N GLN A 61 6.55 23.14 4.14
CA GLN A 61 6.57 24.25 3.19
C GLN A 61 6.17 23.75 1.80
N TYR A 62 5.35 24.53 1.09
CA TYR A 62 4.95 24.20 -0.26
C TYR A 62 6.08 24.39 -1.27
N GLY A 63 6.09 23.55 -2.30
CA GLY A 63 7.00 23.66 -3.43
C GLY A 63 7.95 22.49 -3.55
N GLY A 64 8.73 22.53 -4.63
CA GLY A 64 9.81 21.58 -4.88
C GLY A 64 9.38 20.35 -5.67
N VAL A 65 10.41 19.58 -6.03
CA VAL A 65 10.31 18.34 -6.80
C VAL A 65 10.98 17.25 -5.98
N TRP A 66 10.29 16.13 -5.77
CA TRP A 66 10.85 14.93 -5.18
C TRP A 66 11.43 14.03 -6.27
N ARG A 67 12.77 13.98 -6.38
CA ARG A 67 13.49 13.17 -7.38
C ARG A 67 13.84 11.79 -6.84
N ARG A 68 13.46 10.76 -7.58
CA ARG A 68 13.70 9.34 -7.28
C ARG A 68 14.24 8.61 -8.51
N GLY A 69 14.84 7.45 -8.27
CA GLY A 69 15.27 6.50 -9.30
C GLY A 69 14.41 5.24 -9.31
N PHE A 70 14.27 4.63 -10.49
CA PHE A 70 13.67 3.31 -10.69
C PHE A 70 14.32 2.57 -11.85
N LEU A 71 14.00 1.27 -11.97
CA LEU A 71 14.54 0.39 -13.02
C LEU A 71 13.57 0.20 -14.20
N GLY A 72 12.63 1.12 -14.37
CA GLY A 72 11.66 1.15 -15.47
C GLY A 72 10.27 0.62 -15.11
N PRO A 73 9.38 0.41 -16.10
CA PRO A 73 7.97 0.09 -15.84
C PRO A 73 7.71 -1.18 -15.03
N SER A 74 8.60 -2.19 -15.12
CA SER A 74 8.49 -3.42 -14.30
C SER A 74 8.71 -3.15 -12.80
N ASP A 75 9.30 -2.00 -12.46
CA ASP A 75 9.56 -1.56 -11.10
C ASP A 75 8.41 -0.72 -10.49
N PHE A 76 7.19 -0.94 -10.99
CA PHE A 76 5.99 -0.18 -10.62
C PHE A 76 5.69 -0.15 -9.12
N ASN A 77 6.15 -1.14 -8.33
CA ASN A 77 5.93 -1.17 -6.87
C ASN A 77 6.52 0.07 -6.17
N GLY A 78 7.67 0.57 -6.64
CA GLY A 78 8.27 1.80 -6.12
C GLY A 78 7.39 3.04 -6.36
N VAL A 79 6.67 3.04 -7.49
CA VAL A 79 5.76 4.11 -7.93
C VAL A 79 4.40 4.01 -7.23
N ASN A 80 3.84 2.80 -7.09
CA ASN A 80 2.57 2.58 -6.38
C ASN A 80 2.64 3.03 -4.91
N ARG A 81 3.82 3.00 -4.29
CA ARG A 81 4.04 3.54 -2.94
C ARG A 81 3.92 5.07 -2.86
N VAL A 82 3.86 5.77 -4.00
CA VAL A 82 3.55 7.21 -4.10
C VAL A 82 2.10 7.42 -4.50
N ILE A 83 1.55 6.58 -5.40
CA ILE A 83 0.18 6.66 -5.88
C ILE A 83 -0.74 5.74 -5.05
N TYR A 84 -1.36 6.29 -4.01
CA TYR A 84 -2.35 5.59 -3.20
C TYR A 84 -3.78 6.05 -3.49
N ASP A 85 -4.47 5.34 -4.39
CA ASP A 85 -5.92 5.41 -4.59
C ASP A 85 -6.61 4.40 -3.65
N VAL A 86 -6.73 4.71 -2.35
CA VAL A 86 -7.22 3.73 -1.36
C VAL A 86 -8.30 4.28 -0.43
N LEU A 87 -9.22 3.42 -0.01
CA LEU A 87 -10.22 3.66 1.04
C LEU A 87 -9.56 3.81 2.41
N ALA A 88 -8.60 2.93 2.73
CA ALA A 88 -7.82 2.91 3.97
C ALA A 88 -6.42 2.33 3.71
N ARG A 89 -5.46 2.60 4.60
CA ARG A 89 -4.11 2.00 4.55
C ARG A 89 -3.55 1.81 5.96
N PHE A 90 -2.47 1.03 6.09
CA PHE A 90 -1.70 1.03 7.32
C PHE A 90 -0.96 2.36 7.52
N GLY A 91 -0.90 2.79 8.77
CA GLY A 91 -0.04 3.86 9.23
C GLY A 91 1.44 3.45 9.21
N PRO A 92 2.36 4.39 9.46
CA PRO A 92 3.80 4.13 9.44
C PRO A 92 4.27 3.08 10.46
N ASP A 93 3.49 2.82 11.51
CA ASP A 93 3.74 1.77 12.50
C ASP A 93 3.48 0.34 11.98
N GLY A 94 2.87 0.21 10.80
CA GLY A 94 2.49 -1.06 10.19
C GLY A 94 1.34 -1.77 10.89
N ALA A 95 0.63 -1.10 11.81
CA ALA A 95 -0.40 -1.70 12.67
C ALA A 95 -1.69 -0.89 12.70
N THR A 96 -1.59 0.43 12.84
CA THR A 96 -2.74 1.33 12.86
C THR A 96 -3.36 1.41 11.48
N ILE A 97 -4.69 1.32 11.38
CA ILE A 97 -5.41 1.48 10.11
C ILE A 97 -5.89 2.92 9.99
N GLU A 98 -5.38 3.63 8.99
CA GLU A 98 -5.72 5.01 8.68
C GLU A 98 -6.78 5.05 7.57
N MET A 99 -7.94 5.64 7.89
CA MET A 99 -8.96 5.94 6.88
C MET A 99 -8.48 7.02 5.93
N LYS A 100 -8.61 6.79 4.62
CA LYS A 100 -8.19 7.72 3.56
C LYS A 100 -9.40 8.36 2.90
N VAL A 101 -9.85 7.91 1.72
CA VAL A 101 -11.06 8.47 1.10
C VAL A 101 -12.35 7.97 1.78
N ALA A 102 -12.27 6.84 2.50
CA ALA A 102 -13.29 6.48 3.47
C ALA A 102 -13.22 7.42 4.69
N GLU A 103 -14.38 7.72 5.26
CA GLU A 103 -14.51 8.33 6.58
C GLU A 103 -14.48 7.26 7.68
N SER A 104 -15.11 6.10 7.43
CA SER A 104 -15.12 4.99 8.38
C SER A 104 -15.38 3.65 7.71
N VAL A 105 -14.86 2.58 8.30
CA VAL A 105 -15.20 1.19 7.96
C VAL A 105 -15.54 0.44 9.26
N THR A 106 -16.77 -0.05 9.37
CA THR A 106 -17.28 -0.68 10.61
C THR A 106 -18.00 -1.99 10.31
N SER A 107 -17.90 -2.98 11.18
CA SER A 107 -18.62 -4.24 11.05
C SER A 107 -19.94 -4.25 11.83
N SER A 108 -20.89 -5.09 11.40
CA SER A 108 -21.96 -5.59 12.26
C SER A 108 -21.38 -6.45 13.38
N ALA A 109 -22.16 -6.67 14.45
CA ALA A 109 -21.73 -7.44 15.61
C ALA A 109 -21.34 -8.90 15.30
N ASP A 110 -21.94 -9.47 14.24
CA ASP A 110 -21.66 -10.84 13.78
C ASP A 110 -20.57 -10.91 12.70
N PHE A 111 -19.93 -9.77 12.35
CA PHE A 111 -18.92 -9.64 11.30
C PHE A 111 -19.35 -10.11 9.91
N ARG A 112 -20.66 -10.19 9.64
CA ARG A 112 -21.19 -10.58 8.32
C ARG A 112 -21.43 -9.40 7.40
N THR A 113 -21.63 -8.21 7.95
CA THR A 113 -21.82 -6.98 7.17
C THR A 113 -20.74 -5.97 7.54
N TRP A 114 -20.01 -5.48 6.56
CA TRP A 114 -19.09 -4.36 6.70
C TRP A 114 -19.65 -3.14 6.00
N ILE A 115 -19.66 -2.01 6.68
CA ILE A 115 -20.22 -0.74 6.22
C ILE A 115 -19.04 0.20 5.96
N VAL A 116 -18.91 0.67 4.72
CA VAL A 116 -17.95 1.70 4.33
C VAL A 116 -18.71 3.01 4.12
N LYS A 117 -18.29 4.05 4.83
CA LYS A 117 -18.79 5.41 4.66
C LYS A 117 -17.70 6.26 4.01
N LEU A 118 -18.03 6.97 2.94
CA LEU A 118 -17.14 7.86 2.20
C LEU A 118 -17.16 9.27 2.77
N ARG A 119 -16.04 10.00 2.65
CA ARG A 119 -15.98 11.42 3.01
C ARG A 119 -16.84 12.25 2.07
N LYS A 120 -17.82 12.97 2.62
CA LYS A 120 -18.73 13.83 1.86
C LYS A 120 -17.98 14.97 1.16
N GLY A 121 -18.30 15.24 -0.10
CA GLY A 121 -17.71 16.33 -0.88
C GLY A 121 -16.38 15.99 -1.56
N THR A 122 -15.88 14.76 -1.40
CA THR A 122 -14.69 14.25 -2.07
C THR A 122 -14.84 14.26 -3.59
N LYS A 123 -13.76 14.59 -4.30
CA LYS A 123 -13.70 14.68 -5.76
C LYS A 123 -12.46 13.94 -6.28
N TRP A 124 -12.58 13.41 -7.49
CA TRP A 124 -11.46 12.95 -8.30
C TRP A 124 -10.57 14.13 -8.72
N SER A 125 -9.36 13.85 -9.18
CA SER A 125 -8.39 14.88 -9.59
C SER A 125 -8.85 15.78 -10.75
N ASP A 126 -9.87 15.37 -11.51
CA ASP A 126 -10.52 16.17 -12.55
C ASP A 126 -11.65 17.07 -12.00
N GLY A 127 -11.94 16.99 -10.71
CA GLY A 127 -13.02 17.71 -10.01
C GLY A 127 -14.38 17.01 -10.06
N SER A 128 -14.50 15.87 -10.73
CA SER A 128 -15.74 15.09 -10.71
C SER A 128 -16.00 14.49 -9.32
N PRO A 129 -17.26 14.36 -8.88
CA PRO A 129 -17.56 13.86 -7.54
C PRO A 129 -17.20 12.37 -7.41
N PHE A 130 -16.61 12.01 -6.28
CA PHE A 130 -16.37 10.63 -5.89
C PHE A 130 -17.52 10.14 -4.99
N THR A 131 -18.19 9.06 -5.40
CA THR A 131 -19.37 8.51 -4.68
C THR A 131 -19.33 6.99 -4.63
N THR A 132 -20.29 6.40 -3.91
CA THR A 132 -20.47 4.94 -3.90
C THR A 132 -20.68 4.34 -5.31
N ASP A 133 -21.05 5.14 -6.32
CA ASP A 133 -21.17 4.65 -7.69
C ASP A 133 -19.83 4.20 -8.28
N ASP A 134 -18.71 4.78 -7.83
CA ASP A 134 -17.37 4.38 -8.24
C ASP A 134 -16.97 3.01 -7.65
N ILE A 135 -17.44 2.69 -6.44
CA ILE A 135 -17.29 1.36 -5.82
C ILE A 135 -18.20 0.35 -6.52
N ILE A 136 -19.46 0.71 -6.78
CA ILE A 136 -20.41 -0.20 -7.43
C ILE A 136 -20.03 -0.49 -8.87
N PHE A 137 -19.51 0.51 -9.59
CA PHE A 137 -18.96 0.32 -10.93
C PHE A 137 -17.81 -0.68 -10.92
N TRP A 138 -16.82 -0.49 -10.03
CA TRP A 138 -15.76 -1.48 -9.86
C TRP A 138 -16.33 -2.88 -9.57
N TYR A 139 -17.23 -3.00 -8.60
CA TYR A 139 -17.75 -4.30 -8.20
C TYR A 139 -18.54 -4.99 -9.32
N LYS A 140 -19.55 -4.31 -9.88
CA LYS A 140 -20.48 -4.92 -10.84
C LYS A 140 -19.89 -5.06 -12.23
N ASP A 141 -19.22 -4.02 -12.72
CA ASP A 141 -18.81 -3.92 -14.12
C ASP A 141 -17.37 -4.41 -14.34
N VAL A 142 -16.53 -4.45 -13.29
CA VAL A 142 -15.13 -4.90 -13.42
C VAL A 142 -14.88 -6.22 -12.69
N LEU A 143 -15.15 -6.31 -11.39
CA LEU A 143 -14.86 -7.51 -10.59
C LEU A 143 -15.74 -8.72 -10.99
N LEU A 144 -17.05 -8.50 -11.20
CA LEU A 144 -17.97 -9.56 -11.61
C LEU A 144 -17.95 -9.86 -13.12
N ASN A 145 -17.34 -8.99 -13.92
CA ASN A 145 -17.25 -9.16 -15.37
C ASN A 145 -16.12 -10.13 -15.73
N LYS A 146 -16.46 -11.24 -16.39
CA LYS A 146 -15.49 -12.30 -16.73
C LYS A 146 -14.51 -11.95 -17.84
N ASP A 147 -14.83 -10.97 -18.67
CA ASP A 147 -13.91 -10.47 -19.70
C ASP A 147 -12.76 -9.67 -19.07
N LEU A 148 -13.04 -8.96 -17.97
CA LEU A 148 -12.07 -8.13 -17.25
C LEU A 148 -11.42 -8.86 -16.07
N THR A 149 -12.19 -9.68 -15.35
CA THR A 149 -11.75 -10.44 -14.19
C THR A 149 -12.11 -11.93 -14.35
N PRO A 150 -11.30 -12.70 -15.11
CA PRO A 150 -11.57 -14.12 -15.33
C PRO A 150 -11.61 -14.92 -14.01
N ALA A 151 -10.65 -14.63 -13.13
CA ALA A 151 -10.51 -15.24 -11.81
C ALA A 151 -10.76 -14.23 -10.69
N MET A 152 -11.75 -14.51 -9.84
CA MET A 152 -12.08 -13.63 -8.72
C MET A 152 -11.07 -13.78 -7.59
N PRO A 153 -10.63 -12.69 -6.95
CA PRO A 153 -9.76 -12.77 -5.79
C PRO A 153 -10.46 -13.45 -4.60
N GLY A 154 -9.74 -14.34 -3.92
CA GLY A 154 -10.31 -15.18 -2.85
C GLY A 154 -10.94 -14.41 -1.69
N TRP A 155 -10.46 -13.21 -1.36
CA TRP A 155 -11.03 -12.37 -0.29
C TRP A 155 -12.40 -11.77 -0.64
N MET A 156 -12.79 -11.81 -1.93
CA MET A 156 -14.11 -11.43 -2.44
C MET A 156 -15.01 -12.66 -2.71
N LEU A 157 -14.61 -13.84 -2.23
CA LEU A 157 -15.41 -15.06 -2.29
C LEU A 157 -15.84 -15.49 -0.88
N ASN A 158 -17.07 -16.00 -0.78
CA ASN A 158 -17.52 -16.76 0.38
C ASN A 158 -16.91 -18.17 0.34
N LYS A 159 -17.01 -18.92 1.45
CA LYS A 159 -16.47 -20.30 1.53
C LYS A 159 -17.08 -21.26 0.51
N ASP A 160 -18.32 -21.01 0.10
CA ASP A 160 -19.02 -21.78 -0.92
C ASP A 160 -18.64 -21.37 -2.37
N GLY A 161 -17.68 -20.46 -2.53
CA GLY A 161 -17.20 -19.98 -3.83
C GLY A 161 -18.09 -18.92 -4.48
N THR A 162 -19.18 -18.48 -3.83
CA THR A 162 -20.01 -17.38 -4.36
C THR A 162 -19.42 -16.00 -4.04
N PRO A 163 -19.61 -14.98 -4.88
CA PRO A 163 -19.09 -13.63 -4.60
C PRO A 163 -19.66 -13.00 -3.33
N VAL A 164 -18.84 -12.21 -2.63
CA VAL A 164 -19.27 -11.34 -1.53
C VAL A 164 -20.17 -10.24 -2.09
N ALA A 165 -21.35 -10.04 -1.51
CA ALA A 165 -22.30 -9.08 -2.05
C ALA A 165 -21.94 -7.64 -1.65
N VAL A 166 -21.67 -6.77 -2.64
CA VAL A 166 -21.47 -5.34 -2.42
C VAL A 166 -22.70 -4.55 -2.87
N GLN A 167 -23.22 -3.70 -1.97
CA GLN A 167 -24.47 -2.96 -2.18
C GLN A 167 -24.32 -1.49 -1.86
N LYS A 168 -24.88 -0.62 -2.70
CA LYS A 168 -25.04 0.81 -2.43
C LYS A 168 -26.26 1.00 -1.53
N ILE A 169 -26.06 1.68 -0.40
CA ILE A 169 -27.13 2.15 0.47
C ILE A 169 -27.54 3.57 0.07
N ASN A 170 -26.54 4.43 -0.16
CA ASN A 170 -26.70 5.79 -0.68
C ASN A 170 -25.38 6.26 -1.32
N ASP A 171 -25.31 7.51 -1.76
CA ASP A 171 -24.14 8.07 -2.47
C ASP A 171 -22.84 8.10 -1.65
N LEU A 172 -22.90 7.92 -0.34
CA LEU A 172 -21.74 7.92 0.55
C LEU A 172 -21.58 6.63 1.36
N THR A 173 -22.46 5.64 1.19
CA THR A 173 -22.45 4.42 2.00
C THR A 173 -22.63 3.18 1.15
N ALA A 174 -21.68 2.26 1.24
CA ALA A 174 -21.74 0.90 0.68
C ALA A 174 -21.59 -0.16 1.77
N THR A 175 -22.09 -1.36 1.50
CA THR A 175 -21.93 -2.52 2.38
C THR A 175 -21.35 -3.71 1.64
N TRP A 176 -20.45 -4.44 2.30
CA TRP A 176 -20.00 -5.79 1.93
C TRP A 176 -20.69 -6.80 2.84
N LYS A 177 -21.41 -7.75 2.24
CA LYS A 177 -22.18 -8.78 2.95
C LYS A 177 -21.60 -10.16 2.65
N PHE A 178 -21.09 -10.78 3.70
CA PHE A 178 -20.50 -12.12 3.70
C PHE A 178 -21.53 -13.17 4.18
N LYS A 179 -21.45 -14.37 3.62
CA LYS A 179 -22.24 -15.54 4.07
C LYS A 179 -21.72 -16.18 5.34
N ASP A 180 -20.48 -15.89 5.72
CA ASP A 180 -19.81 -16.32 6.95
C ASP A 180 -19.29 -15.08 7.69
N PRO A 181 -19.13 -15.12 9.02
CA PRO A 181 -18.41 -14.07 9.74
C PRO A 181 -17.01 -13.87 9.15
N ASN A 182 -16.65 -12.63 8.85
CA ASN A 182 -15.31 -12.28 8.33
C ASN A 182 -14.69 -11.17 9.18
N THR A 183 -13.80 -11.56 10.09
CA THR A 183 -13.03 -10.65 10.96
C THR A 183 -11.81 -10.02 10.26
N ASN A 184 -11.45 -10.51 9.07
CA ASN A 184 -10.24 -10.10 8.36
C ASN A 184 -10.50 -9.04 7.28
N PHE A 185 -11.77 -8.75 6.95
CA PHE A 185 -12.11 -7.86 5.83
C PHE A 185 -11.39 -6.50 5.90
N LEU A 186 -11.32 -5.87 7.08
CA LEU A 186 -10.66 -4.57 7.20
C LEU A 186 -9.15 -4.66 6.89
N LEU A 187 -8.49 -5.75 7.30
CA LEU A 187 -7.07 -5.97 6.97
C LEU A 187 -6.88 -6.26 5.48
N GLU A 188 -7.77 -7.06 4.87
CA GLU A 188 -7.78 -7.32 3.43
C GLU A 188 -8.02 -6.03 2.65
N LEU A 189 -9.03 -5.23 3.00
CA LEU A 189 -9.28 -3.90 2.42
C LEU A 189 -8.02 -3.04 2.46
N THR A 190 -7.37 -2.97 3.61
CA THR A 190 -6.18 -2.14 3.84
C THR A 190 -4.94 -2.60 3.06
N THR A 191 -4.86 -3.89 2.68
CA THR A 191 -3.70 -4.46 1.95
C THR A 191 -3.95 -4.68 0.46
N LYS A 192 -5.20 -4.92 0.06
CA LYS A 192 -5.58 -5.29 -1.31
C LYS A 192 -6.01 -4.09 -2.12
N ASP A 193 -6.64 -3.10 -1.50
CA ASP A 193 -6.99 -1.86 -2.17
C ASP A 193 -5.73 -1.19 -2.65
N PHE A 194 -5.54 -1.18 -3.96
CA PHE A 194 -4.50 -0.48 -4.70
C PHE A 194 -3.11 -0.39 -3.99
N GLY A 195 -2.15 -1.19 -4.46
CA GLY A 195 -0.80 -1.25 -3.90
C GLY A 195 0.07 -2.17 -4.75
N ASP A 196 0.92 -2.99 -4.13
CA ASP A 196 1.72 -3.99 -4.87
C ASP A 196 0.86 -5.02 -5.63
N ARG A 197 -0.42 -5.18 -5.26
CA ARG A 197 -1.38 -6.09 -5.91
C ARG A 197 -2.17 -5.43 -7.05
N GLN A 198 -2.22 -4.10 -7.11
CA GLN A 198 -2.99 -3.31 -8.09
C GLN A 198 -4.47 -3.74 -8.24
N ILE A 199 -5.11 -4.20 -7.17
CA ILE A 199 -6.54 -4.53 -7.17
C ILE A 199 -7.31 -3.28 -6.72
N PRO A 200 -8.01 -2.56 -7.61
CA PRO A 200 -8.83 -1.44 -7.19
C PRO A 200 -10.02 -1.92 -6.36
N ILE A 201 -10.56 -1.08 -5.49
CA ILE A 201 -11.88 -1.28 -4.84
C ILE A 201 -12.90 -0.21 -5.28
N PHE A 202 -12.42 0.79 -6.01
CA PHE A 202 -13.22 1.79 -6.70
C PHE A 202 -12.47 2.24 -7.96
N LEU A 203 -13.19 2.76 -8.93
CA LEU A 203 -12.65 3.20 -10.21
C LEU A 203 -13.40 4.45 -10.67
N PRO A 204 -12.76 5.41 -11.39
CA PRO A 204 -13.40 6.65 -11.83
C PRO A 204 -14.48 6.35 -12.88
N SER A 205 -15.69 6.06 -12.41
CA SER A 205 -16.74 5.44 -13.23
C SER A 205 -17.21 6.35 -14.36
N ARG A 206 -17.26 7.66 -14.10
CA ARG A 206 -17.60 8.68 -15.10
C ARG A 206 -16.62 8.69 -16.28
N TYR A 207 -15.34 8.51 -15.99
CA TYR A 207 -14.30 8.41 -17.01
C TYR A 207 -14.32 7.04 -17.71
N LEU A 208 -14.38 5.94 -16.97
CA LEU A 208 -14.16 4.59 -17.52
C LEU A 208 -15.35 3.98 -18.24
N LYS A 209 -16.58 4.43 -17.97
CA LYS A 209 -17.78 3.91 -18.65
C LYS A 209 -17.71 4.04 -20.17
N GLN A 210 -17.07 5.09 -20.70
CA GLN A 210 -16.93 5.27 -22.15
C GLN A 210 -16.04 4.20 -22.83
N PHE A 211 -15.28 3.42 -22.06
CA PHE A 211 -14.43 2.33 -22.54
C PHE A 211 -14.98 0.94 -22.19
N HIS A 212 -16.20 0.85 -21.66
CA HIS A 212 -16.79 -0.38 -21.18
C HIS A 212 -17.96 -0.82 -22.06
N ALA A 213 -17.99 -2.10 -22.45
CA ALA A 213 -18.94 -2.64 -23.43
C ALA A 213 -20.42 -2.48 -23.06
N SER A 214 -20.75 -2.42 -21.76
CA SER A 214 -22.13 -2.21 -21.30
C SER A 214 -22.65 -0.77 -21.43
N TYR A 215 -21.78 0.20 -21.71
CA TYR A 215 -22.14 1.63 -21.71
C TYR A 215 -21.77 2.34 -23.01
N ALA A 216 -20.63 2.00 -23.60
CA ALA A 216 -20.19 2.56 -24.87
C ALA A 216 -20.99 1.97 -26.04
N LYS A 217 -21.23 2.78 -27.08
CA LYS A 217 -21.73 2.24 -28.35
C LYS A 217 -20.68 1.31 -28.94
N LYS A 218 -21.11 0.19 -29.52
CA LYS A 218 -20.21 -0.83 -30.03
C LYS A 218 -19.27 -0.28 -31.09
N GLU A 219 -19.78 0.55 -32.01
CA GLU A 219 -19.00 1.11 -33.11
C GLU A 219 -17.91 2.07 -32.60
N ASP A 220 -18.24 2.90 -31.61
CA ASP A 220 -17.29 3.82 -30.98
C ASP A 220 -16.22 3.03 -30.21
N LEU A 221 -16.62 1.97 -29.49
CA LEU A 221 -15.72 1.13 -28.73
C LEU A 221 -14.78 0.33 -29.64
N ASP A 222 -15.29 -0.29 -30.70
CA ASP A 222 -14.48 -1.00 -31.70
C ASP A 222 -13.47 -0.06 -32.37
N LYS A 223 -13.88 1.17 -32.67
CA LYS A 223 -12.99 2.21 -33.18
C LYS A 223 -11.89 2.55 -32.18
N MET A 224 -12.23 2.78 -30.90
CA MET A 224 -11.23 3.06 -29.86
C MET A 224 -10.25 1.90 -29.67
N VAL A 225 -10.71 0.65 -29.78
CA VAL A 225 -9.85 -0.55 -29.73
C VAL A 225 -8.87 -0.56 -30.90
N ALA A 226 -9.37 -0.32 -32.12
CA ALA A 226 -8.54 -0.26 -33.32
C ALA A 226 -7.52 0.89 -33.29
N ASP A 227 -7.95 2.10 -32.91
CA ASP A 227 -7.10 3.29 -32.81
C ASP A 227 -5.99 3.09 -31.76
N ALA A 228 -6.30 2.39 -30.66
CA ALA A 228 -5.33 2.01 -29.63
C ALA A 228 -4.43 0.83 -30.03
N LYS A 229 -4.66 0.21 -31.19
CA LYS A 229 -3.96 -1.01 -31.68
C LYS A 229 -4.07 -2.20 -30.71
N LEU A 230 -5.22 -2.33 -30.06
CA LEU A 230 -5.53 -3.41 -29.14
C LEU A 230 -6.46 -4.42 -29.81
N LYS A 231 -6.55 -5.62 -29.23
CA LYS A 231 -7.34 -6.73 -29.82
C LYS A 231 -8.75 -6.77 -29.27
N THR A 232 -8.95 -6.34 -28.03
CA THR A 232 -10.23 -6.46 -27.33
C THR A 232 -10.56 -5.17 -26.59
N TRP A 233 -11.85 -4.96 -26.33
CA TRP A 233 -12.30 -3.89 -25.47
C TRP A 233 -11.77 -4.05 -24.03
N GLY A 234 -11.55 -5.29 -23.57
CA GLY A 234 -10.96 -5.57 -22.26
C GLY A 234 -9.52 -5.07 -22.15
N GLU A 235 -8.70 -5.29 -23.18
CA GLU A 235 -7.34 -4.71 -23.26
C GLU A 235 -7.39 -3.17 -23.24
N LEU A 236 -8.33 -2.57 -23.99
CA LEU A 236 -8.54 -1.12 -23.97
C LEU A 236 -8.91 -0.62 -22.58
N PHE A 237 -9.86 -1.29 -21.92
CA PHE A 237 -10.29 -0.93 -20.58
C PHE A 237 -9.13 -0.99 -19.58
N VAL A 238 -8.32 -2.07 -19.62
CA VAL A 238 -7.13 -2.24 -18.78
C VAL A 238 -6.12 -1.12 -19.02
N ALA A 239 -5.87 -0.75 -20.27
CA ALA A 239 -4.99 0.37 -20.62
C ALA A 239 -5.53 1.71 -20.09
N LYS A 240 -6.84 1.96 -20.20
CA LYS A 240 -7.46 3.22 -19.77
C LYS A 240 -7.62 3.33 -18.26
N GLN A 241 -7.74 2.23 -17.51
CA GLN A 241 -7.81 2.29 -16.05
C GLN A 241 -6.44 2.39 -15.37
N ASN A 242 -5.33 2.17 -16.08
CA ASN A 242 -3.99 2.12 -15.49
C ASN A 242 -3.48 3.53 -15.13
N PRO A 243 -3.34 3.88 -13.84
CA PRO A 243 -2.89 5.22 -13.45
C PRO A 243 -1.41 5.49 -13.77
N LEU A 244 -0.61 4.47 -14.09
CA LEU A 244 0.83 4.64 -14.38
C LEU A 244 1.10 4.95 -15.86
N ASP A 245 0.19 4.57 -16.74
CA ASP A 245 0.41 4.66 -18.20
C ASP A 245 -0.68 5.47 -18.92
N ASN A 246 -1.69 5.95 -18.18
CA ASN A 246 -2.74 6.81 -18.69
C ASN A 246 -2.87 8.11 -17.87
N PRO A 247 -2.17 9.20 -18.26
CA PRO A 247 -2.23 10.49 -17.53
C PRO A 247 -3.61 11.17 -17.57
N GLU A 248 -4.49 10.76 -18.49
CA GLU A 248 -5.87 11.27 -18.57
C GLU A 248 -6.82 10.62 -17.56
N ARG A 249 -6.38 9.56 -16.87
CA ARG A 249 -7.21 8.87 -15.86
C ARG A 249 -7.27 9.72 -14.59
N PRO A 250 -8.46 10.13 -14.12
CA PRO A 250 -8.59 10.78 -12.82
C PRO A 250 -8.09 9.87 -11.68
N GLY A 251 -7.47 10.47 -10.65
CA GLY A 251 -6.94 9.77 -9.47
C GLY A 251 -7.36 10.40 -8.14
N MET A 252 -7.14 9.68 -7.05
CA MET A 252 -7.42 10.11 -5.67
C MET A 252 -6.15 10.33 -4.84
N ALA A 253 -5.02 9.78 -5.29
CA ALA A 253 -3.72 9.95 -4.68
C ALA A 253 -3.29 11.43 -4.56
N ALA A 254 -2.29 11.67 -3.71
CA ALA A 254 -1.72 13.01 -3.47
C ALA A 254 -1.05 13.61 -4.72
N TRP A 255 -0.50 12.76 -5.59
CA TRP A 255 -0.02 13.12 -6.91
C TRP A 255 -0.65 12.21 -7.97
N VAL A 256 -0.87 12.77 -9.16
CA VAL A 256 -1.41 12.06 -10.33
C VAL A 256 -0.42 12.13 -11.49
N SER A 257 -0.33 11.06 -12.25
CA SER A 257 0.58 10.93 -13.40
C SER A 257 0.30 12.02 -14.43
N SER A 258 1.35 12.68 -14.89
CA SER A 258 1.27 13.69 -15.96
C SER A 258 1.79 13.19 -17.30
N ASN A 259 2.46 12.04 -17.30
CA ASN A 259 2.95 11.34 -18.49
C ASN A 259 2.98 9.83 -18.25
N ARG A 260 3.68 9.06 -19.08
CA ARG A 260 3.70 7.59 -19.02
C ARG A 260 4.89 7.09 -18.22
N ILE A 261 4.70 5.99 -17.49
CA ILE A 261 5.77 5.31 -16.73
C ILE A 261 6.92 4.82 -17.63
N SER A 262 6.66 4.68 -18.94
CA SER A 262 7.65 4.30 -19.96
C SER A 262 8.49 5.48 -20.48
N ASP A 263 8.17 6.72 -20.11
CA ASP A 263 8.97 7.88 -20.49
C ASP A 263 10.30 7.93 -19.70
N PRO A 264 11.36 8.59 -20.23
CA PRO A 264 12.67 8.64 -19.56
C PRO A 264 12.65 9.20 -18.13
N ILE A 265 11.72 10.12 -17.88
CA ILE A 265 11.37 10.61 -16.55
C ILE A 265 9.86 10.49 -16.42
N PHE A 266 9.41 9.66 -15.49
CA PHE A 266 8.00 9.57 -15.13
C PHE A 266 7.67 10.65 -14.11
N VAL A 267 6.68 11.49 -14.41
CA VAL A 267 6.35 12.71 -13.66
C VAL A 267 4.92 12.61 -13.14
N MET A 268 4.75 12.82 -11.84
CA MET A 268 3.45 12.99 -11.21
C MET A 268 3.34 14.38 -10.60
N LYS A 269 2.20 15.03 -10.79
CA LYS A 269 1.91 16.38 -10.27
C LYS A 269 0.89 16.31 -9.17
N ARG A 270 0.95 17.26 -8.24
CA ARG A 270 0.01 17.29 -7.11
C ARG A 270 -1.44 17.27 -7.57
N ASN A 271 -2.26 16.53 -6.83
CA ASN A 271 -3.70 16.45 -7.06
C ASN A 271 -4.39 17.68 -6.42
N PRO A 272 -5.00 18.59 -7.19
CA PRO A 272 -5.69 19.76 -6.63
C PRO A 272 -6.95 19.37 -5.84
N TYR A 273 -7.46 18.15 -5.95
CA TYR A 273 -8.62 17.69 -5.19
C TYR A 273 -8.24 16.68 -4.10
N PHE A 274 -6.95 16.61 -3.72
CA PHE A 274 -6.53 15.73 -2.64
C PHE A 274 -7.27 16.05 -1.33
N VAL A 275 -7.70 14.99 -0.64
CA VAL A 275 -8.59 15.05 0.53
C VAL A 275 -7.90 15.44 1.83
N GLY A 276 -6.56 15.44 1.84
CA GLY A 276 -5.75 15.59 3.03
C GLY A 276 -5.34 17.03 3.31
N VAL A 277 -5.34 17.40 4.58
CA VAL A 277 -4.78 18.65 5.13
C VAL A 277 -3.84 18.31 6.27
N ASP A 278 -2.92 19.21 6.60
CA ASP A 278 -2.17 19.14 7.85
C ASP A 278 -3.00 19.71 9.04
N LYS A 279 -2.37 19.80 10.22
CA LYS A 279 -2.99 20.40 11.41
C LYS A 279 -3.22 21.91 11.32
N ALA A 280 -2.57 22.61 10.40
CA ALA A 280 -2.71 24.05 10.18
C ALA A 280 -3.67 24.42 9.03
N GLY A 281 -4.33 23.43 8.43
CA GLY A 281 -5.26 23.61 7.32
C GLY A 281 -4.61 23.75 5.95
N ASN A 282 -3.30 23.48 5.82
CA ASN A 282 -2.61 23.41 4.53
C ASN A 282 -3.08 22.16 3.78
N GLN A 283 -3.74 22.33 2.62
CA GLN A 283 -4.05 21.20 1.74
C GLN A 283 -2.75 20.55 1.25
N LEU A 284 -2.66 19.24 1.44
CA LEU A 284 -1.50 18.43 1.04
C LEU A 284 -1.62 17.98 -0.43
N PRO A 285 -0.53 17.52 -1.06
CA PRO A 285 0.84 17.45 -0.53
C PRO A 285 1.57 18.80 -0.53
N TYR A 286 2.63 18.89 0.28
CA TYR A 286 3.57 20.02 0.26
C TYR A 286 4.36 20.10 -1.04
N ILE A 287 4.90 18.97 -1.50
CA ILE A 287 5.71 18.87 -2.71
C ILE A 287 4.81 18.93 -3.95
N ASP A 288 5.22 19.68 -4.95
CA ASP A 288 4.41 19.97 -6.14
C ASP A 288 4.46 18.81 -7.14
N GLU A 289 5.62 18.16 -7.23
CA GLU A 289 5.92 17.18 -8.27
C GLU A 289 6.79 16.04 -7.73
N VAL A 290 6.56 14.82 -8.21
CA VAL A 290 7.42 13.66 -7.97
C VAL A 290 7.92 13.14 -9.30
N GLN A 291 9.23 12.93 -9.40
CA GLN A 291 9.88 12.44 -10.62
C GLN A 291 10.58 11.11 -10.34
N PHE A 292 10.39 10.15 -11.24
CA PHE A 292 11.14 8.90 -11.30
C PHE A 292 11.99 8.89 -12.57
N LYS A 293 13.31 9.02 -12.38
CA LYS A 293 14.30 8.93 -13.46
C LYS A 293 14.66 7.47 -13.71
N PHE A 294 14.63 7.05 -14.97
CA PHE A 294 15.02 5.70 -15.37
C PHE A 294 16.53 5.49 -15.24
N PHE A 295 16.91 4.34 -14.67
CA PHE A 295 18.26 3.82 -14.65
C PHE A 295 18.28 2.41 -15.26
N SER A 296 19.30 2.12 -16.07
CA SER A 296 19.47 0.81 -16.73
C SER A 296 19.68 -0.34 -15.75
N ASP A 297 20.23 -0.03 -14.57
CA ASP A 297 20.57 -1.00 -13.54
C ASP A 297 20.70 -0.34 -12.16
N ALA A 298 20.77 -1.18 -11.13
CA ALA A 298 20.86 -0.73 -9.74
C ALA A 298 22.19 -0.05 -9.42
N GLN A 299 23.29 -0.34 -10.12
CA GLN A 299 24.58 0.29 -9.85
C GLN A 299 24.57 1.76 -10.28
N ALA A 300 24.06 2.05 -11.48
CA ALA A 300 23.88 3.42 -11.96
C ALA A 300 22.98 4.25 -11.02
N LEU A 301 21.90 3.65 -10.52
CA LEU A 301 21.02 4.29 -9.53
C LEU A 301 21.77 4.57 -8.21
N ASN A 302 22.55 3.62 -7.70
CA ASN A 302 23.33 3.81 -6.48
C ASN A 302 24.41 4.90 -6.64
N LEU A 303 25.03 5.03 -7.81
CA LEU A 303 25.98 6.13 -8.08
C LEU A 303 25.29 7.50 -7.99
N ALA A 304 24.08 7.64 -8.54
CA ALA A 304 23.29 8.86 -8.43
C ALA A 304 22.87 9.15 -6.96
N ALA A 305 22.53 8.11 -6.20
CA ALA A 305 22.23 8.23 -4.77
C ALA A 305 23.47 8.72 -3.97
N ILE A 306 24.65 8.13 -4.21
CA ILE A 306 25.92 8.54 -3.57
C ILE A 306 26.27 10.00 -3.91
N ALA A 307 25.99 10.45 -5.13
CA ALA A 307 26.21 11.83 -5.56
C ALA A 307 25.18 12.84 -4.99
N GLY A 308 24.15 12.36 -4.28
CA GLY A 308 23.06 13.18 -3.75
C GLY A 308 22.16 13.77 -4.83
N GLU A 309 21.92 13.03 -5.91
CA GLU A 309 21.02 13.43 -7.01
C GLU A 309 19.54 13.06 -6.76
N LEU A 310 19.28 12.19 -5.77
CA LEU A 310 17.95 11.72 -5.39
C LEU A 310 17.57 12.31 -4.02
N ASP A 311 16.34 12.81 -3.86
CA ASP A 311 15.90 13.48 -2.63
C ASP A 311 15.45 12.49 -1.54
N GLU A 312 14.86 11.36 -1.95
CA GLU A 312 14.64 10.19 -1.11
C GLU A 312 14.72 8.94 -1.97
N GLN A 313 15.44 7.93 -1.48
CA GLN A 313 15.54 6.63 -2.13
C GLN A 313 15.86 5.56 -1.07
N GLU A 314 14.93 4.65 -0.82
CA GLU A 314 15.18 3.39 -0.11
C GLU A 314 15.36 2.25 -1.11
N ARG A 315 14.42 2.14 -2.06
CA ARG A 315 14.37 1.04 -3.02
C ARG A 315 15.63 0.99 -3.89
N HIS A 316 16.21 -0.19 -4.01
CA HIS A 316 17.46 -0.49 -4.74
C HIS A 316 18.75 0.07 -4.12
N ILE A 317 18.68 0.79 -2.99
CA ILE A 317 19.91 1.17 -2.29
C ILE A 317 20.55 -0.07 -1.69
N ASN A 318 21.81 -0.31 -2.04
CA ASN A 318 22.55 -1.46 -1.56
C ASN A 318 23.19 -1.15 -0.21
N LEU A 319 22.91 -1.98 0.79
CA LEU A 319 23.50 -1.88 2.13
C LEU A 319 25.03 -1.91 2.10
N LEU A 320 25.66 -2.64 1.18
CA LEU A 320 27.12 -2.68 1.07
C LEU A 320 27.73 -1.33 0.68
N ASN A 321 26.94 -0.41 0.13
CA ASN A 321 27.36 0.97 -0.14
C ASN A 321 27.26 1.87 1.09
N PHE A 322 26.82 1.38 2.25
CA PHE A 322 26.65 2.20 3.46
C PHE A 322 27.91 3.00 3.86
N PRO A 323 29.14 2.45 3.84
CA PRO A 323 30.34 3.22 4.17
C PRO A 323 30.56 4.42 3.24
N VAL A 324 30.47 4.22 1.92
CA VAL A 324 30.66 5.30 0.93
C VAL A 324 29.51 6.31 0.97
N LEU A 325 28.28 5.86 1.24
CA LEU A 325 27.15 6.75 1.45
C LEU A 325 27.38 7.64 2.68
N LYS A 326 27.89 7.09 3.80
CA LYS A 326 28.16 7.90 5.01
C LYS A 326 29.31 8.88 4.83
N GLU A 327 30.34 8.48 4.11
CA GLU A 327 31.43 9.38 3.74
C GLU A 327 30.91 10.57 2.90
N ASN A 328 30.04 10.30 1.92
CA ASN A 328 29.47 11.34 1.05
C ASN A 328 28.37 12.17 1.73
N GLU A 329 27.64 11.63 2.71
CA GLU A 329 26.74 12.40 3.57
C GLU A 329 27.49 13.55 4.25
N GLN A 330 28.69 13.28 4.80
CA GLN A 330 29.53 14.28 5.44
C GLN A 330 30.17 15.24 4.43
N LYS A 331 30.68 14.72 3.31
CA LYS A 331 31.39 15.52 2.29
C LYS A 331 30.45 16.46 1.53
N LEU A 332 29.28 15.97 1.14
CA LEU A 332 28.35 16.71 0.28
C LEU A 332 27.35 17.52 1.10
N GLY A 333 26.96 17.05 2.29
CA GLY A 333 25.92 17.69 3.11
C GLY A 333 24.53 17.72 2.45
N LYS A 334 24.29 16.89 1.42
CA LYS A 334 23.06 16.90 0.62
C LYS A 334 21.95 15.98 1.12
N TYR A 335 22.30 14.93 1.85
CA TYR A 335 21.36 13.91 2.30
C TYR A 335 21.75 13.38 3.68
N LYS A 336 20.83 12.65 4.31
CA LYS A 336 21.07 11.90 5.54
C LYS A 336 20.65 10.46 5.35
N ILE A 337 21.43 9.53 5.87
CA ILE A 337 21.07 8.11 5.85
C ILE A 337 20.26 7.76 7.10
N PHE A 338 19.11 7.13 6.87
CA PHE A 338 18.29 6.52 7.90
C PHE A 338 18.34 5.00 7.78
N LEU A 339 18.70 4.32 8.87
CA LEU A 339 18.60 2.87 8.95
C LEU A 339 17.23 2.49 9.51
N TRP A 340 16.26 2.36 8.62
CA TRP A 340 14.92 1.92 9.01
C TRP A 340 14.91 0.40 9.20
N SER A 341 14.34 -0.03 10.33
CA SER A 341 14.11 -1.44 10.59
C SER A 341 12.94 -1.94 9.73
N SER A 342 13.18 -2.97 8.93
CA SER A 342 12.14 -3.69 8.19
C SER A 342 10.99 -4.10 9.13
N PRO A 343 9.72 -3.94 8.73
CA PRO A 343 8.61 -4.56 9.46
C PRO A 343 8.54 -6.07 9.20
N GLY A 344 9.24 -6.57 8.16
CA GLY A 344 9.40 -7.98 7.86
C GLY A 344 10.14 -8.70 8.98
N GLY A 345 9.72 -9.92 9.29
CA GLY A 345 10.29 -10.69 10.39
C GLY A 345 11.75 -11.14 10.18
N PHE A 346 12.25 -11.11 8.95
CA PHE A 346 13.63 -11.41 8.56
C PHE A 346 13.91 -10.94 7.11
N ASP A 347 15.14 -10.51 6.82
CA ASP A 347 15.55 -10.06 5.48
C ASP A 347 16.23 -11.16 4.65
N ALA A 348 16.88 -12.12 5.31
CA ALA A 348 17.48 -13.28 4.68
C ALA A 348 17.25 -14.53 5.53
N GLY A 349 16.84 -15.62 4.89
CA GLY A 349 16.54 -16.88 5.56
C GLY A 349 16.45 -18.05 4.60
N VAL A 350 16.53 -19.26 5.15
CA VAL A 350 16.41 -20.52 4.39
C VAL A 350 15.09 -21.18 4.73
N ILE A 351 14.32 -21.55 3.71
CA ILE A 351 13.07 -22.30 3.84
C ILE A 351 13.21 -23.58 3.03
N PHE A 352 13.02 -24.73 3.69
CA PHE A 352 13.02 -26.03 3.03
C PHE A 352 11.65 -26.32 2.41
N ASN A 353 11.62 -26.88 1.21
CA ASN A 353 10.39 -27.30 0.55
C ASN A 353 9.87 -28.60 1.20
N GLN A 354 9.03 -28.45 2.22
CA GLN A 354 8.45 -29.57 2.98
C GLN A 354 7.40 -30.38 2.19
N THR A 355 7.08 -29.95 0.97
CA THR A 355 6.17 -30.65 0.06
C THR A 355 6.89 -31.08 -1.22
N TYR A 356 8.21 -31.27 -1.16
CA TYR A 356 8.99 -31.65 -2.34
C TYR A 356 8.67 -33.08 -2.79
N ALA A 357 7.85 -33.20 -3.83
CA ALA A 357 7.36 -34.49 -4.32
C ALA A 357 8.23 -35.12 -5.43
N LYS A 358 9.17 -34.37 -6.02
CA LYS A 358 10.03 -34.88 -7.10
C LYS A 358 11.08 -35.89 -6.59
N ASP A 359 11.48 -35.76 -5.34
CA ASP A 359 12.33 -36.72 -4.63
C ASP A 359 11.70 -36.96 -3.25
N PRO A 360 11.01 -38.10 -3.06
CA PRO A 360 10.31 -38.39 -1.81
C PRO A 360 11.23 -38.50 -0.59
N GLU A 361 12.49 -38.94 -0.75
CA GLU A 361 13.42 -39.07 0.36
C GLU A 361 13.94 -37.70 0.81
N LEU A 362 14.28 -36.82 -0.14
CA LEU A 362 14.57 -35.42 0.18
C LEU A 362 13.34 -34.69 0.74
N GLY A 363 12.15 -34.97 0.21
CA GLY A 363 10.89 -34.44 0.73
C GLY A 363 10.67 -34.81 2.20
N LYS A 364 10.86 -36.09 2.56
CA LYS A 364 10.81 -36.57 3.95
C LYS A 364 11.86 -35.89 4.82
N LEU A 365 13.10 -35.75 4.32
CA LEU A 365 14.17 -35.11 5.07
C LEU A 365 13.88 -33.62 5.35
N PHE A 366 13.43 -32.87 4.34
CA PHE A 366 13.04 -31.48 4.49
C PHE A 366 11.84 -31.30 5.43
N ALA A 367 10.90 -32.26 5.43
CA ALA A 367 9.78 -32.31 6.36
C ALA A 367 10.19 -32.72 7.79
N ASN A 368 11.34 -33.37 7.99
CA ASN A 368 11.86 -33.73 9.31
C ASN A 368 12.23 -32.47 10.13
N LYS A 369 11.62 -32.34 11.31
CA LYS A 369 11.85 -31.20 12.21
C LYS A 369 13.28 -31.13 12.72
N ASP A 370 13.88 -32.26 13.10
CA ASP A 370 15.22 -32.31 13.67
C ASP A 370 16.28 -31.97 12.63
N PHE A 371 16.05 -32.34 11.37
CA PHE A 371 16.88 -31.88 10.25
C PHE A 371 16.89 -30.34 10.16
N ARG A 372 15.72 -29.69 10.16
CA ARG A 372 15.64 -28.21 10.08
C ARG A 372 16.27 -27.52 11.29
N ILE A 373 16.15 -28.09 12.48
CA ILE A 373 16.80 -27.56 13.69
C ILE A 373 18.33 -27.70 13.57
N ALA A 374 18.83 -28.86 13.14
CA ALA A 374 20.25 -29.08 12.91
C ALA A 374 20.81 -28.08 11.89
N MET A 375 20.11 -27.87 10.78
CA MET A 375 20.50 -26.85 9.80
C MET A 375 20.52 -25.44 10.40
N SER A 376 19.58 -25.09 11.27
CA SER A 376 19.60 -23.80 11.96
C SER A 376 20.84 -23.63 12.84
N TYR A 377 21.22 -24.66 13.62
CA TYR A 377 22.43 -24.62 14.46
C TYR A 377 23.73 -24.62 13.66
N ALA A 378 23.72 -25.15 12.43
CA ALA A 378 24.88 -25.15 11.53
C ALA A 378 25.14 -23.77 10.89
N ILE A 379 24.24 -22.79 11.02
CA ILE A 379 24.39 -21.47 10.41
C ILE A 379 25.11 -20.52 11.39
N ASN A 380 26.28 -20.03 10.99
CA ASN A 380 26.99 -18.98 11.72
C ASN A 380 26.38 -17.60 11.42
N ARG A 381 25.27 -17.28 12.09
CA ARG A 381 24.57 -15.99 11.88
C ARG A 381 25.40 -14.79 12.31
N ALA A 382 26.27 -14.93 13.31
CA ALA A 382 27.14 -13.83 13.75
C ALA A 382 28.13 -13.41 12.66
N GLN A 383 28.73 -14.38 11.95
CA GLN A 383 29.60 -14.11 10.81
C GLN A 383 28.84 -13.44 9.67
N ILE A 384 27.65 -13.97 9.31
CA ILE A 384 26.80 -13.40 8.26
C ILE A 384 26.40 -11.96 8.58
N HIS A 385 26.03 -11.69 9.84
CA HIS A 385 25.67 -10.36 10.30
C HIS A 385 26.79 -9.34 10.08
N GLN A 386 28.04 -9.72 10.35
CA GLN A 386 29.18 -8.84 10.12
C GLN A 386 29.52 -8.68 8.64
N SER A 387 29.57 -9.77 7.87
CA SER A 387 30.06 -9.73 6.49
C SER A 387 29.04 -9.25 5.46
N ALA A 388 27.78 -9.67 5.59
CA ALA A 388 26.73 -9.38 4.62
C ALA A 388 25.84 -8.20 5.04
N PHE A 389 25.71 -7.95 6.34
CA PHE A 389 24.85 -6.88 6.89
C PHE A 389 25.64 -5.75 7.55
N LEU A 390 26.97 -5.78 7.52
CA LEU A 390 27.85 -4.74 8.11
C LEU A 390 27.56 -4.48 9.59
N GLY A 391 27.11 -5.51 10.32
CA GLY A 391 26.72 -5.41 11.73
C GLY A 391 25.39 -4.69 11.98
N THR A 392 24.58 -4.47 10.94
CA THR A 392 23.24 -3.88 11.06
C THR A 392 22.15 -4.93 11.20
N GLY A 393 21.12 -4.62 11.98
CA GLY A 393 20.02 -5.54 12.28
C GLY A 393 20.34 -6.48 13.45
N GLU A 394 19.71 -7.66 13.44
CA GLU A 394 19.85 -8.66 14.52
C GLU A 394 19.77 -10.10 13.97
N PRO A 395 20.67 -11.01 14.41
CA PRO A 395 20.55 -12.44 14.15
C PRO A 395 19.33 -13.07 14.84
N ARG A 396 18.35 -13.54 14.06
CA ARG A 396 17.09 -14.09 14.60
C ARG A 396 16.40 -15.08 13.66
N GLN A 397 15.27 -15.63 14.12
CA GLN A 397 14.31 -16.37 13.31
C GLN A 397 13.29 -15.45 12.65
N GLY A 398 12.70 -15.96 11.56
CA GLY A 398 11.68 -15.29 10.78
C GLY A 398 10.31 -15.24 11.45
N VAL A 399 10.17 -14.37 12.44
CA VAL A 399 8.92 -14.06 13.15
C VAL A 399 8.72 -12.55 13.18
N PRO A 400 7.49 -12.01 13.38
CA PRO A 400 7.28 -10.57 13.52
C PRO A 400 8.26 -9.93 14.52
N LYS A 401 8.60 -8.65 14.38
CA LYS A 401 9.55 -8.01 15.30
C LYS A 401 8.91 -7.62 16.63
N LYS A 402 9.76 -7.39 17.63
CA LYS A 402 9.33 -6.83 18.92
C LYS A 402 8.60 -5.51 18.68
N GLY A 403 7.45 -5.34 19.33
CA GLY A 403 6.54 -4.20 19.11
C GLY A 403 5.43 -4.46 18.07
N HIS A 404 5.53 -5.50 17.24
CA HIS A 404 4.41 -5.90 16.38
C HIS A 404 3.29 -6.55 17.23
N PRO A 405 1.99 -6.31 16.95
CA PRO A 405 0.87 -6.94 17.67
C PRO A 405 0.84 -8.48 17.67
N TYR A 406 1.64 -9.12 16.80
CA TYR A 406 1.72 -10.56 16.63
C TYR A 406 3.12 -11.09 16.95
N TYR A 407 3.90 -10.33 17.72
CA TYR A 407 5.21 -10.76 18.17
C TYR A 407 5.07 -11.97 19.10
N PRO A 408 5.65 -13.14 18.77
CA PRO A 408 5.48 -14.35 19.58
C PRO A 408 6.37 -14.39 20.84
N GLY A 409 7.25 -13.39 21.03
CA GLY A 409 8.20 -13.34 22.14
C GLY A 409 9.62 -13.77 21.75
N ASP A 410 10.57 -13.44 22.63
CA ASP A 410 12.01 -13.68 22.42
C ASP A 410 12.30 -15.19 22.26
N ASP A 411 11.56 -16.06 22.97
CA ASP A 411 11.69 -17.53 22.88
C ASP A 411 11.49 -18.08 21.47
N TYR A 412 10.69 -17.41 20.65
CA TYR A 412 10.48 -17.77 19.24
C TYR A 412 11.45 -17.04 18.32
N ALA A 413 11.75 -15.77 18.62
CA ALA A 413 12.67 -14.96 17.82
C ALA A 413 14.11 -15.50 17.84
N TYR A 414 14.56 -16.09 18.96
CA TYR A 414 15.92 -16.59 19.14
C TYR A 414 15.99 -18.12 19.23
N LYS A 415 14.92 -18.80 18.84
CA LYS A 415 14.87 -20.26 18.91
C LYS A 415 15.89 -20.89 17.96
N TYR A 416 16.83 -21.68 18.48
CA TYR A 416 17.82 -22.41 17.69
C TYR A 416 18.71 -21.51 16.81
N THR A 417 19.01 -20.30 17.26
CA THR A 417 19.82 -19.34 16.50
C THR A 417 21.31 -19.40 16.84
N GLU A 418 21.68 -20.13 17.89
CA GLU A 418 23.08 -20.28 18.29
C GLU A 418 23.88 -21.08 17.26
N TYR A 419 25.15 -20.75 17.08
CA TYR A 419 26.03 -21.52 16.22
C TYR A 419 26.60 -22.72 16.98
N LYS A 420 26.07 -23.92 16.70
CA LYS A 420 26.41 -25.18 17.37
C LYS A 420 26.61 -26.31 16.34
N PRO A 421 27.65 -26.23 15.47
CA PRO A 421 27.85 -27.19 14.37
C PRO A 421 28.03 -28.64 14.84
N ASP A 422 28.66 -28.87 16.00
CA ASP A 422 28.83 -30.21 16.56
C ASP A 422 27.48 -30.82 17.01
N VAL A 423 26.62 -29.99 17.62
CA VAL A 423 25.26 -30.41 17.99
C VAL A 423 24.44 -30.70 16.74
N ALA A 424 24.55 -29.85 15.71
CA ALA A 424 23.92 -30.10 14.42
C ALA A 424 24.37 -31.44 13.83
N ALA A 425 25.67 -31.73 13.83
CA ALA A 425 26.21 -32.99 13.35
C ALA A 425 25.62 -34.20 14.09
N GLN A 426 25.58 -34.16 15.42
CA GLN A 426 24.98 -35.22 16.24
C GLN A 426 23.47 -35.40 15.99
N MET A 427 22.75 -34.31 15.74
CA MET A 427 21.32 -34.37 15.38
C MET A 427 21.10 -35.04 14.02
N LEU A 428 21.98 -34.78 13.05
CA LEU A 428 21.92 -35.40 11.73
C LEU A 428 22.24 -36.90 11.80
N ASP A 429 23.21 -37.30 12.62
CA ASP A 429 23.51 -38.73 12.85
C ASP A 429 22.28 -39.47 13.40
N LYS A 430 21.57 -38.87 14.37
CA LYS A 430 20.38 -39.47 15.01
C LYS A 430 19.19 -39.67 14.08
N ILE A 431 19.13 -38.95 12.96
CA ILE A 431 18.07 -39.11 11.95
C ILE A 431 18.52 -39.95 10.75
N GLY A 432 19.67 -40.65 10.86
CA GLY A 432 20.14 -41.61 9.86
C GLY A 432 21.05 -41.03 8.78
N LEU A 433 21.56 -39.80 8.95
CA LEU A 433 22.51 -39.20 8.01
C LEU A 433 23.97 -39.40 8.45
N ASP A 434 24.30 -40.53 9.07
CA ASP A 434 25.59 -40.81 9.73
C ASP A 434 26.72 -41.21 8.77
N LYS A 435 26.38 -41.64 7.54
CA LYS A 435 27.35 -41.99 6.50
C LYS A 435 27.81 -40.77 5.72
N LYS A 436 29.04 -40.83 5.22
CA LYS A 436 29.64 -39.81 4.35
C LYS A 436 30.25 -40.41 3.10
N ASP A 437 30.30 -39.64 2.03
CA ASP A 437 31.08 -39.97 0.83
C ASP A 437 32.58 -39.69 1.02
N GLY A 438 33.36 -39.89 -0.05
CA GLY A 438 34.81 -39.65 -0.05
C GLY A 438 35.22 -38.19 0.11
N GLU A 439 34.29 -37.24 -0.07
CA GLU A 439 34.51 -35.80 0.10
C GLU A 439 34.04 -35.31 1.48
N GLY A 440 33.40 -36.18 2.27
CA GLY A 440 32.92 -35.89 3.62
C GLY A 440 31.51 -35.33 3.68
N PHE A 441 30.74 -35.33 2.57
CA PHE A 441 29.33 -34.96 2.57
C PHE A 441 28.47 -36.10 3.08
N ARG A 442 27.43 -35.76 3.85
CA ARG A 442 26.48 -36.74 4.40
C ARG A 442 25.65 -37.36 3.28
N LEU A 443 25.49 -38.67 3.33
CA LEU A 443 24.65 -39.43 2.40
C LEU A 443 23.21 -39.53 2.94
N LEU A 444 22.23 -39.61 2.04
CA LEU A 444 20.87 -39.96 2.41
C LEU A 444 20.82 -41.39 2.98
N PRO A 445 19.84 -41.70 3.87
CA PRO A 445 19.74 -43.00 4.52
C PRO A 445 19.60 -44.19 3.57
#